data_AF-A0A127SE56-F1
#
_entry.id   AF-A0A127SE56-F1
#
_cell.length_a   1.000
_cell.length_b   1.000
_cell.length_c   1.000
_cell.angle_alpha   90.00
_cell.angle_beta   90.00
_cell.angle_gamma   90.00
#
_symmetry.space_group_name_H-M   'P 1'
#
loop_
_entity.id
_entity.type
_entity.pdbx_description
1 polymer ?
#
loop_
_entity_poly.entity_id
_entity_poly.type
_entity_poly.pdbx_seq_one_letter_code
_entity_poly.pdbx_strand_id
1 'polypeptide(L)'
;FMPGARWSRRPKRQRTATEHEIQCAFFKWVSWKFKHLPELALLYAIPNQGGKGMDNIRRGRILVKEGMKKGVLDVHLPVRRGPFTSLYIEFKGPDGVMSKEQKAWSLALRKQGHMVALCRTWDSAAELCMEYL
;
A
#
# COMPACT_ATOMS: atom_id res chain seq x y z
N PHE A 1 12.22 -0.09 -58.81
CA PHE A 1 13.01 -0.19 -57.57
C PHE A 1 12.17 0.31 -56.40
N MET A 2 11.65 -0.59 -55.57
CA MET A 2 11.32 -0.31 -54.15
C MET A 2 12.48 -0.92 -53.35
N PRO A 3 13.03 -0.31 -52.28
CA PRO A 3 12.23 -0.12 -51.06
C PRO A 3 12.62 1.06 -50.15
N GLY A 4 11.73 1.42 -49.24
CA GLY A 4 12.00 2.30 -48.11
C GLY A 4 11.03 2.04 -46.97
N ALA A 5 11.09 0.85 -46.37
CA ALA A 5 10.28 0.51 -45.20
C ALA A 5 10.72 1.38 -44.01
N ARG A 6 9.89 2.36 -43.66
CA ARG A 6 10.09 3.24 -42.51
C ARG A 6 9.73 2.45 -41.25
N TRP A 7 10.74 1.98 -40.52
CA TRP A 7 10.54 1.31 -39.23
C TRP A 7 9.98 2.30 -38.21
N SER A 8 8.65 2.35 -38.04
CA SER A 8 8.03 3.07 -36.94
C SER A 8 8.36 2.35 -35.63
N ARG A 9 9.15 3.00 -34.76
CA ARG A 9 9.40 2.52 -33.39
C ARG A 9 8.04 2.35 -32.69
N ARG A 10 7.67 1.11 -32.35
CA ARG A 10 6.50 0.85 -31.50
C ARG A 10 6.68 1.61 -30.18
N PRO A 11 5.69 2.37 -29.69
CA PRO A 11 5.80 3.04 -28.40
C PRO A 11 6.07 1.98 -27.33
N LYS A 12 7.10 2.20 -26.50
CA LYS A 12 7.37 1.34 -25.35
C LYS A 12 6.15 1.40 -24.45
N ARG A 13 5.52 0.25 -24.21
CA ARG A 13 4.39 0.11 -23.28
C ARG A 13 4.83 0.67 -21.91
N GLN A 14 4.17 1.72 -21.43
CA GLN A 14 4.50 2.34 -20.15
C GLN A 14 4.33 1.30 -19.04
N ARG A 15 5.38 1.11 -18.24
CA ARG A 15 5.33 0.19 -17.10
C ARG A 15 4.50 0.82 -15.99
N THR A 16 3.48 0.11 -15.56
CA THR A 16 2.67 0.47 -14.40
C THR A 16 3.49 0.40 -13.11
N ALA A 17 3.30 1.36 -12.21
CA ALA A 17 3.94 1.37 -10.90
C ALA A 17 3.58 0.11 -10.10
N THR A 18 4.56 -0.48 -9.43
CA THR A 18 4.35 -1.60 -8.51
C THR A 18 3.74 -1.15 -7.19
N GLU A 19 3.13 -2.07 -6.43
CA GLU A 19 2.59 -1.82 -5.08
C GLU A 19 3.65 -1.18 -4.16
N HIS A 20 4.87 -1.70 -4.22
CA HIS A 20 6.02 -1.16 -3.49
C HIS A 20 6.33 0.30 -3.89
N GLU A 21 6.40 0.60 -5.19
CA GLU A 21 6.67 1.96 -5.67
C GLU A 21 5.56 2.95 -5.26
N ILE A 22 4.30 2.51 -5.31
CA ILE A 22 3.15 3.31 -4.87
C ILE A 22 3.26 3.63 -3.38
N GLN A 23 3.50 2.63 -2.54
CA GLN A 23 3.63 2.82 -1.09
C GLN A 23 4.84 3.70 -0.75
N CYS A 24 5.99 3.53 -1.40
CA CYS A 24 7.16 4.38 -1.21
C CYS A 24 6.87 5.85 -1.59
N ALA A 25 6.16 6.08 -2.70
CA ALA A 25 5.75 7.44 -3.09
C ALA A 25 4.79 8.06 -2.07
N PHE A 26 3.85 7.28 -1.52
CA PHE A 26 2.94 7.72 -0.47
C PHE A 26 3.69 8.10 0.81
N PHE A 27 4.61 7.27 1.32
CA PHE A 27 5.41 7.62 2.50
C PHE A 27 6.35 8.80 2.26
N LYS A 28 6.85 8.97 1.03
CA LYS A 28 7.57 10.19 0.65
C LYS A 28 6.67 11.40 0.81
N TRP A 29 5.44 11.37 0.29
CA TRP A 29 4.47 12.45 0.50
C TRP A 29 4.16 12.71 1.98
N VAL A 30 3.96 11.66 2.79
CA VAL A 30 3.75 11.78 4.25
C VAL A 30 4.90 12.55 4.90
N SER A 31 6.15 12.24 4.53
CA SER A 31 7.34 12.92 5.07
C SER A 31 7.38 14.44 4.79
N TRP A 32 6.75 14.90 3.70
CA TRP A 32 6.63 16.33 3.40
C TRP A 32 5.45 16.99 4.12
N LYS A 33 4.39 16.23 4.42
CA LYS A 33 3.12 16.76 4.94
C LYS A 33 2.98 16.71 6.45
N PHE A 34 3.66 15.82 7.17
CA PHE A 34 3.43 15.67 8.62
C PHE A 34 3.69 16.95 9.43
N LYS A 35 4.52 17.88 8.93
CA LYS A 35 4.70 19.22 9.57
C LYS A 35 3.42 20.04 9.61
N HIS A 36 2.52 19.84 8.65
CA HIS A 36 1.24 20.54 8.54
C HIS A 36 0.06 19.70 9.04
N LEU A 37 0.22 18.38 9.11
CA LEU A 37 -0.75 17.42 9.65
C LEU A 37 -0.03 16.50 10.65
N PRO A 38 0.15 16.94 11.91
CA PRO A 38 0.94 16.23 12.91
C PRO A 38 0.51 14.77 13.13
N GLU A 39 -0.77 14.47 12.97
CA GLU A 39 -1.33 13.12 13.07
C GLU A 39 -0.71 12.12 12.09
N LEU A 40 -0.24 12.58 10.93
CA LEU A 40 0.47 11.73 9.97
C LEU A 40 1.81 11.22 10.52
N ALA A 41 2.37 11.83 11.57
CA ALA A 41 3.55 11.30 12.25
C ALA A 41 3.29 9.94 12.94
N LEU A 42 2.01 9.62 13.22
CA LEU A 42 1.61 8.33 13.78
C LEU A 42 1.40 7.25 12.72
N LEU A 43 1.44 7.59 11.43
CA LEU A 43 1.22 6.65 10.34
C LEU A 43 2.46 5.77 10.14
N TYR A 44 2.26 4.45 10.06
CA TYR A 44 3.36 3.50 9.84
C TYR A 44 3.01 2.37 8.87
N ALA A 45 4.03 1.88 8.18
CA ALA A 45 3.93 0.68 7.36
C ALA A 45 3.95 -0.57 8.24
N ILE A 46 3.12 -1.54 7.91
CA ILE A 46 3.13 -2.87 8.51
C ILE A 46 3.97 -3.77 7.60
N PRO A 47 5.16 -4.23 8.05
CA PRO A 47 6.00 -5.08 7.23
C PRO A 47 5.34 -6.44 7.01
N ASN A 48 4.92 -6.70 5.78
CA ASN A 48 4.39 -8.00 5.37
C ASN A 48 5.53 -8.92 4.88
N GLN A 49 5.32 -10.25 4.98
CA GLN A 49 6.25 -11.24 4.43
C GLN A 49 6.36 -11.08 2.91
N GLY A 50 7.48 -10.51 2.47
CA GLY A 50 7.74 -10.30 1.05
C GLY A 50 9.23 -10.32 0.79
N GLY A 51 9.63 -11.03 -0.25
CA GLY A 51 11.02 -11.12 -0.68
C GLY A 51 11.38 -12.52 -1.15
N LYS A 52 12.23 -12.60 -2.18
CA LYS A 52 12.84 -13.85 -2.63
C LYS A 52 14.21 -13.99 -1.97
N GLY A 53 14.68 -15.22 -1.78
CA GLY A 53 15.99 -15.51 -1.19
C GLY A 53 15.93 -16.02 0.25
N MET A 54 16.98 -16.74 0.63
CA MET A 54 17.05 -17.48 1.91
C MET A 54 16.91 -16.54 3.12
N ASP A 55 17.51 -15.35 3.06
CA ASP A 55 17.47 -14.38 4.17
C ASP A 55 16.07 -13.84 4.41
N ASN A 56 15.31 -13.54 3.34
CA ASN A 56 13.92 -13.08 3.45
C ASN A 56 13.01 -14.18 4.03
N ILE A 57 13.24 -15.44 3.64
CA ILE A 57 12.50 -16.58 4.21
C ILE A 57 12.83 -16.75 5.70
N ARG A 58 14.11 -16.67 6.07
CA ARG A 58 14.55 -16.77 7.47
C ARG A 58 13.96 -15.66 8.32
N ARG A 59 14.02 -14.41 7.84
CA ARG A 59 13.42 -13.24 8.50
C ARG A 59 11.90 -13.42 8.64
N GLY A 60 11.22 -13.87 7.60
CA GLY A 60 9.79 -14.16 7.63
C GLY A 60 9.41 -15.16 8.73
N ARG A 61 10.18 -16.25 8.87
CA ARG A 61 9.97 -17.25 9.94
C ARG A 61 10.16 -16.67 11.34
N ILE A 62 11.14 -15.79 11.54
CA ILE A 62 11.37 -15.10 12.82
C ILE A 62 10.18 -14.20 13.14
N LEU A 63 9.78 -13.35 12.19
CA LEU A 63 8.65 -12.44 12.36
C LEU A 63 7.33 -13.19 12.65
N VAL A 64 7.11 -14.37 12.07
CA VAL A 64 5.94 -15.22 12.40
C VAL A 64 5.97 -15.66 13.86
N LYS A 65 7.15 -16.02 14.40
CA LYS A 65 7.30 -16.34 15.83
C LYS A 65 7.08 -15.12 16.73
N GLU A 66 7.40 -13.94 16.24
CA GLU A 66 7.12 -12.66 16.89
C GLU A 66 5.65 -12.20 16.75
N GLY A 67 4.80 -13.00 16.10
CA GLY A 67 3.36 -12.77 16.02
C GLY A 67 2.88 -12.08 14.76
N MET A 68 3.74 -11.87 13.75
CA MET A 68 3.32 -11.40 12.44
C MET A 68 2.28 -12.34 11.84
N LYS A 69 1.18 -11.76 11.37
CA LYS A 69 0.07 -12.48 10.76
C LYS A 69 0.08 -12.26 9.25
N LYS A 70 -0.25 -13.29 8.48
CA LYS A 70 -0.35 -13.19 7.02
C LYS A 70 -1.53 -12.30 6.63
N GLY A 71 -1.32 -11.43 5.65
CA GLY A 71 -2.37 -10.64 5.02
C GLY A 71 -2.87 -9.45 5.83
N VAL A 72 -2.15 -9.03 6.88
CA VAL A 72 -2.40 -7.73 7.51
C VAL A 72 -2.19 -6.64 6.45
N LEU A 73 -2.99 -5.57 6.51
CA LEU A 73 -2.95 -4.52 5.49
C LEU A 73 -1.67 -3.69 5.60
N ASP A 74 -1.25 -3.09 4.49
CA ASP A 74 0.08 -2.51 4.35
C ASP A 74 0.39 -1.32 5.27
N VAL A 75 -0.62 -0.52 5.64
CA VAL A 75 -0.44 0.73 6.39
C VAL A 75 -1.52 0.89 7.46
N HIS A 76 -1.13 1.48 8.59
CA HIS A 76 -2.03 1.85 9.67
C HIS A 76 -1.76 3.29 10.15
N LEU A 77 -2.84 4.05 10.32
CA LEU A 77 -2.87 5.36 10.96
C LEU A 77 -3.74 5.25 12.22
N PRO A 78 -3.16 5.16 13.43
CA PRO A 78 -3.85 4.91 14.69
C PRO A 78 -4.50 6.19 15.26
N VAL A 79 -5.28 6.88 14.44
CA VAL A 79 -5.93 8.15 14.81
C VAL A 79 -7.42 8.02 14.66
N ARG A 80 -8.17 8.30 15.73
CA ARG A 80 -9.64 8.27 15.71
C ARG A 80 -10.19 9.50 15.00
N ARG A 81 -11.12 9.29 14.06
CA ARG A 81 -11.84 10.36 13.35
C ARG A 81 -13.27 9.95 13.03
N GLY A 82 -14.21 10.84 13.34
CA GLY A 82 -15.64 10.58 13.18
C GLY A 82 -16.07 9.24 13.82
N PRO A 83 -16.75 8.34 13.07
CA PRO A 83 -17.17 7.04 13.58
C PRO A 83 -16.05 6.00 13.60
N PHE A 84 -14.88 6.29 13.02
CA PHE A 84 -13.82 5.32 12.81
C PHE A 84 -12.74 5.38 13.90
N THR A 85 -12.37 4.21 14.41
CA THR A 85 -11.34 4.05 15.45
C THR A 85 -9.94 4.34 14.93
N SER A 86 -9.63 3.92 13.71
CA SER A 86 -8.37 4.19 13.01
C SER A 86 -8.54 3.94 11.51
N LEU A 87 -7.51 4.26 10.71
CA LEU A 87 -7.47 4.03 9.28
C LEU A 87 -6.43 2.97 8.91
N TYR A 88 -6.83 1.99 8.10
CA TYR A 88 -5.94 1.05 7.43
C TYR A 88 -5.99 1.25 5.92
N ILE A 89 -4.83 1.18 5.27
CA ILE A 89 -4.69 1.27 3.81
C ILE A 89 -3.98 0.02 3.31
N GLU A 90 -4.54 -0.57 2.26
CA GLU A 90 -3.92 -1.61 1.45
C GLU A 90 -3.60 -1.04 0.07
N PHE A 91 -2.39 -1.29 -0.44
CA PHE A 91 -2.00 -0.87 -1.78
C PHE A 91 -2.12 -2.01 -2.77
N LYS A 92 -2.62 -1.71 -3.97
CA LYS A 92 -2.62 -2.64 -5.11
C LYS A 92 -2.21 -1.94 -6.39
N GLY A 93 -1.62 -2.69 -7.32
CA GLY A 93 -1.50 -2.21 -8.71
C GLY A 93 -2.89 -2.00 -9.33
N PRO A 94 -3.01 -1.39 -10.52
CA PRO A 94 -4.29 -1.13 -11.18
C PRO A 94 -5.22 -2.34 -11.24
N ASP A 95 -4.68 -3.49 -11.65
CA ASP A 95 -5.41 -4.76 -11.75
C ASP A 95 -5.24 -5.66 -10.51
N GLY A 96 -4.53 -5.17 -9.49
CA GLY A 96 -4.27 -5.90 -8.26
C GLY A 96 -5.54 -6.02 -7.42
N VAL A 97 -5.70 -7.19 -6.80
CA VAL A 97 -6.82 -7.49 -5.89
C VAL A 97 -6.29 -7.95 -4.54
N MET A 98 -7.05 -7.67 -3.49
CA MET A 98 -6.76 -8.22 -2.17
C MET A 98 -6.76 -9.75 -2.19
N SER A 99 -5.80 -10.36 -1.51
CA SER A 99 -5.78 -11.80 -1.26
C SER A 99 -6.97 -12.23 -0.39
N LYS A 100 -7.21 -13.54 -0.30
CA LYS A 100 -8.24 -14.09 0.59
C LYS A 100 -8.03 -13.66 2.05
N GLU A 101 -6.78 -13.68 2.51
CA GLU A 101 -6.41 -13.28 3.88
C GLU A 101 -6.59 -11.78 4.10
N GLN A 102 -6.22 -10.94 3.12
CA GLN A 102 -6.41 -9.49 3.20
C GLN A 102 -7.89 -9.11 3.25
N LYS A 103 -8.75 -9.81 2.49
CA LYS A 103 -10.21 -9.65 2.57
C LYS A 103 -10.74 -10.02 3.96
N ALA A 104 -10.25 -11.11 4.55
CA ALA A 104 -10.63 -11.50 5.90
C ALA A 104 -10.22 -10.46 6.94
N TRP A 105 -9.00 -9.91 6.84
CA TRP A 105 -8.55 -8.79 7.67
C TRP A 105 -9.41 -7.54 7.49
N SER A 106 -9.70 -7.15 6.25
CA SER A 106 -10.56 -6.00 5.95
C SER A 106 -11.92 -6.13 6.64
N LEU A 107 -12.56 -7.30 6.54
CA LEU A 107 -13.84 -7.56 7.19
C LEU A 107 -13.74 -7.51 8.72
N ALA A 108 -12.71 -8.13 9.29
CA ALA A 108 -12.50 -8.16 10.73
C ALA A 108 -12.25 -6.74 11.30
N LEU A 109 -11.40 -5.95 10.65
CA LEU A 109 -11.09 -4.57 11.05
C LEU A 109 -12.32 -3.67 10.97
N ARG A 110 -13.11 -3.77 9.89
CA ARG A 110 -14.37 -3.01 9.78
C ARG A 110 -15.36 -3.35 10.89
N LYS A 111 -15.47 -4.63 11.26
CA LYS A 111 -16.31 -5.07 12.40
C LYS A 111 -15.89 -4.46 13.74
N GLN A 112 -14.62 -4.10 13.90
CA GLN A 112 -14.08 -3.41 15.08
C GLN A 112 -14.15 -1.88 14.96
N GLY A 113 -14.80 -1.35 13.92
CA GLY A 113 -14.99 0.09 13.72
C GLY A 113 -13.81 0.81 13.07
N HIS A 114 -12.88 0.09 12.43
CA HIS A 114 -11.81 0.72 11.66
C HIS A 114 -12.26 1.07 10.24
N MET A 115 -11.77 2.20 9.71
CA MET A 115 -11.84 2.47 8.29
C MET A 115 -10.77 1.62 7.58
N VAL A 116 -11.16 1.00 6.46
CA VAL A 116 -10.24 0.26 5.61
C VAL A 116 -10.40 0.75 4.18
N ALA A 117 -9.29 1.01 3.49
CA ALA A 117 -9.30 1.44 2.09
C ALA A 117 -8.30 0.66 1.25
N LEU A 118 -8.66 0.46 -0.03
CA LEU A 118 -7.79 -0.08 -1.06
C LEU A 118 -7.36 1.06 -1.98
N CYS A 119 -6.08 1.39 -2.01
CA CYS A 119 -5.53 2.46 -2.84
C CYS A 119 -4.72 1.88 -4.00
N ARG A 120 -4.88 2.46 -5.19
CA ARG A 120 -4.18 2.03 -6.41
C ARG A 120 -3.08 2.98 -6.86
N THR A 121 -3.05 4.16 -6.25
CA THR A 121 -2.07 5.20 -6.49
C THR A 121 -1.71 5.88 -5.17
N TRP A 122 -0.60 6.60 -5.15
CA TRP A 122 -0.12 7.24 -3.91
C TRP A 122 -0.93 8.49 -3.56
N ASP A 123 -1.42 9.19 -4.59
CA ASP A 123 -2.26 10.37 -4.49
C ASP A 123 -3.66 10.02 -3.99
N SER A 124 -4.27 8.90 -4.42
CA SER A 124 -5.55 8.45 -3.85
C SER A 124 -5.44 8.15 -2.35
N ALA A 125 -4.30 7.62 -1.89
CA ALA A 125 -4.05 7.40 -0.47
C ALA A 125 -3.80 8.70 0.29
N ALA A 126 -3.15 9.68 -0.35
CA ALA A 126 -2.94 11.01 0.22
C ALA A 126 -4.28 11.77 0.38
N GLU A 127 -5.12 11.77 -0.65
CA GLU A 127 -6.48 12.34 -0.62
C GLU A 127 -7.31 11.69 0.49
N LEU A 128 -7.33 10.36 0.55
CA LEU A 128 -7.99 9.63 1.63
C LEU A 128 -7.50 10.07 3.02
N CYS A 129 -6.19 10.23 3.23
CA CYS A 129 -5.66 10.69 4.51
C CYS A 129 -6.09 12.13 4.82
N MET A 130 -6.18 13.01 3.82
CA MET A 130 -6.65 14.39 4.01
C MET A 130 -8.15 14.47 4.28
N GLU A 131 -8.96 13.58 3.69
CA GLU A 131 -10.39 13.49 3.96
C GLU A 131 -10.69 12.84 5.32
N TYR A 132 -9.85 11.89 5.73
CA TYR A 132 -10.00 11.18 6.99
C TYR A 132 -9.68 12.07 8.21
N LEU A 133 -8.62 12.89 8.12
CA LEU A 133 -8.06 13.67 9.23
C LEU A 133 -8.76 15.00 9.45
#